data_AF-A0A258YRW2-F1
#
_entry.id   AF-A0A258YRW2-F1
#
_cell.length_a   1.000
_cell.length_b   1.000
_cell.length_c   1.000
_cell.angle_alpha   90.00
_cell.angle_beta   90.00
_cell.angle_gamma   90.00
#
_symmetry.space_group_name_H-M   'P 1'
#
loop_
_entity.id
_entity.type
_entity.pdbx_description
1 polymer ?
#
loop_
_entity_poly.entity_id
_entity_poly.type
_entity_poly.pdbx_seq_one_letter_code
_entity_poly.pdbx_strand_id
1 'polypeptide(L)'
;MSIPLHIASYNIHKGLSQFNRRLTVHELRDRLGSLGTDIVFLQEVQGGHNLRLGRFPLWPKEPQHEFLAGHVYTEFAYGKNCVYDSGHHGNAILSRHKILSWENEDISAHAYESRGMLHCEIEVPGMDVPVHCINVHLGLTERGRTRQLQMIAARVRAMVPDSAPLILAGDF
;
A
#
# COMPACT_ATOMS: atom_id res chain seq x y z
N MET A 1 -6.92 -28.25 -8.60
CA MET A 1 -5.86 -27.84 -7.66
C MET A 1 -6.01 -26.35 -7.47
N SER A 2 -6.07 -25.84 -6.23
CA SER A 2 -6.05 -24.40 -5.99
C SER A 2 -4.66 -23.86 -6.30
N ILE A 3 -4.58 -22.76 -7.05
CA ILE A 3 -3.31 -22.07 -7.29
C ILE A 3 -3.01 -21.24 -6.04
N PRO A 4 -1.80 -21.35 -5.45
CA PRO A 4 -1.44 -20.53 -4.29
C PRO A 4 -1.39 -19.05 -4.68
N LEU A 5 -1.93 -18.19 -3.83
CA LEU A 5 -1.84 -16.73 -3.98
C LEU A 5 -0.64 -16.22 -3.18
N HIS A 6 0.34 -15.62 -3.86
CA HIS A 6 1.57 -15.12 -3.23
C HIS A 6 1.45 -13.63 -2.93
N ILE A 7 1.64 -13.26 -1.66
CA ILE A 7 1.53 -11.86 -1.21
C ILE A 7 2.81 -11.37 -0.52
N ALA A 8 3.06 -10.07 -0.57
CA ALA A 8 4.10 -9.41 0.23
C ALA A 8 3.62 -8.07 0.78
N SER A 9 4.07 -7.72 1.98
CA SER A 9 3.91 -6.38 2.56
C SER A 9 5.26 -5.77 2.85
N TYR A 10 5.46 -4.50 2.52
CA TYR A 10 6.72 -3.82 2.76
C TYR A 10 6.58 -2.30 2.90
N ASN A 11 7.08 -1.77 4.03
CA ASN A 11 7.26 -0.35 4.21
C ASN A 11 8.54 0.09 3.47
N ILE A 12 8.39 0.87 2.41
CA ILE A 12 9.49 1.23 1.52
C ILE A 12 10.27 2.47 1.98
N HIS A 13 9.90 3.07 3.11
CA HIS A 13 10.52 4.29 3.65
C HIS A 13 10.73 5.37 2.57
N LYS A 14 9.68 5.63 1.77
CA LYS A 14 9.71 6.62 0.68
C LYS A 14 10.78 6.31 -0.37
N GLY A 15 11.12 5.04 -0.58
CA GLY A 15 12.13 4.60 -1.56
C GLY A 15 13.55 5.06 -1.24
N LEU A 16 13.88 5.23 0.04
CA LEU A 16 15.21 5.60 0.50
C LEU A 16 15.77 4.56 1.47
N SER A 17 17.09 4.52 1.60
CA SER A 17 17.74 3.77 2.68
C SER A 17 17.36 4.34 4.04
N GLN A 18 17.59 3.55 5.10
CA GLN A 18 17.60 4.06 6.47
C GLN A 18 18.45 5.34 6.54
N PHE A 19 17.95 6.34 7.28
CA PHE A 19 18.50 7.71 7.37
C PHE A 19 18.43 8.55 6.07
N ASN A 20 17.66 8.15 5.07
CA ASN A 20 17.37 8.93 3.86
C ASN A 20 18.63 9.33 3.06
N ARG A 21 19.68 8.50 3.09
CA ARG A 21 20.99 8.82 2.46
C ARG A 21 21.09 8.36 1.01
N ARG A 22 20.50 7.22 0.68
CA ARG A 22 20.61 6.58 -0.64
C ARG A 22 19.23 6.36 -1.25
N LEU A 23 19.12 6.58 -2.56
CA LEU A 23 17.94 6.25 -3.34
C LEU A 23 17.87 4.73 -3.56
N THR A 24 16.82 4.08 -3.09
CA THR A 24 16.63 2.62 -3.18
C THR A 24 15.44 2.22 -4.05
N VAL A 25 14.62 3.18 -4.50
CA VAL A 25 13.39 2.92 -5.26
C VAL A 25 13.61 2.06 -6.52
N HIS A 26 14.75 2.22 -7.20
CA HIS A 26 15.10 1.40 -8.38
C HIS A 26 15.36 -0.06 -7.98
N GLU A 27 16.19 -0.28 -6.95
CA GLU A 27 16.45 -1.63 -6.42
C GLU A 27 15.18 -2.28 -5.90
N LEU A 28 14.27 -1.49 -5.32
CA LEU A 28 12.98 -1.98 -4.85
C LEU A 28 12.10 -2.44 -6.02
N ARG A 29 12.03 -1.68 -7.11
CA ARG A 29 11.30 -2.08 -8.33
C ARG A 29 11.82 -3.42 -8.85
N ASP A 30 13.14 -3.58 -8.98
CA ASP A 30 13.75 -4.81 -9.51
C ASP A 30 13.47 -6.02 -8.61
N ARG A 31 13.53 -5.83 -7.28
CA ARG A 31 13.20 -6.88 -6.30
C ARG A 31 11.73 -7.25 -6.33
N LEU A 32 10.83 -6.27 -6.36
CA LEU A 32 9.39 -6.53 -6.45
C LEU A 32 9.04 -7.27 -7.75
N GLY A 33 9.73 -6.98 -8.85
CA GLY A 33 9.52 -7.66 -10.13
C GLY A 33 10.00 -9.12 -10.15
N SER A 34 10.99 -9.46 -9.33
CA SER A 34 11.55 -10.82 -9.25
C SER A 34 11.00 -11.66 -8.08
N LEU A 35 10.22 -11.07 -7.17
CA LEU A 35 9.71 -11.73 -5.97
C LEU A 35 8.70 -12.85 -6.26
N GLY A 36 8.06 -12.82 -7.42
CA GLY A 36 7.03 -13.80 -7.80
C GLY A 36 5.69 -13.62 -7.10
N THR A 37 5.45 -12.46 -6.48
CA THR A 37 4.20 -12.13 -5.80
C THR A 37 3.10 -11.67 -6.75
N ASP A 38 1.86 -12.01 -6.41
CA ASP A 38 0.66 -11.63 -7.14
C ASP A 38 0.08 -10.30 -6.67
N ILE A 39 0.15 -10.04 -5.35
CA ILE A 39 -0.35 -8.81 -4.73
C ILE A 39 0.69 -8.28 -3.72
N VAL A 40 1.00 -6.99 -3.80
CA VAL A 40 1.98 -6.32 -2.93
C VAL A 40 1.34 -5.14 -2.21
N PHE A 41 1.54 -5.09 -0.90
CA PHE A 41 1.05 -4.06 0.02
C PHE A 41 2.21 -3.16 0.43
N LEU A 42 2.25 -1.91 -0.04
CA LEU A 42 3.35 -0.98 0.22
C LEU A 42 2.93 0.16 1.15
N GLN A 43 3.77 0.49 2.12
CA GLN A 43 3.58 1.63 3.02
C GLN A 43 4.66 2.71 2.80
N GLU A 44 4.35 3.96 3.17
CA GLU A 44 5.20 5.13 2.94
C GLU A 44 5.51 5.43 1.46
N VAL A 45 4.57 5.12 0.57
CA VAL A 45 4.69 5.38 -0.87
C VAL A 45 4.44 6.86 -1.16
N GLN A 46 5.35 7.50 -1.90
CA GLN A 46 5.25 8.89 -2.31
C GLN A 46 4.55 9.05 -3.67
N GLY A 47 3.36 9.62 -3.69
CA GLY A 47 2.63 9.87 -4.95
C GLY A 47 3.00 11.20 -5.61
N GLY A 48 3.35 12.22 -4.83
CA GLY A 48 3.74 13.54 -5.35
C GLY A 48 4.85 14.14 -4.50
N HIS A 49 5.84 14.75 -5.16
CA HIS A 49 6.96 15.35 -4.45
C HIS A 49 7.71 16.43 -5.25
N ASN A 50 7.70 17.67 -4.75
CA ASN A 50 8.19 18.83 -5.49
C ASN A 50 9.69 19.15 -5.30
N LEU A 51 10.40 18.48 -4.36
CA LEU A 51 11.73 18.93 -3.91
C LEU A 51 12.87 17.88 -4.01
N ARG A 52 12.62 16.63 -4.41
CA ARG A 52 13.63 15.54 -4.41
C ARG A 52 14.44 15.46 -5.68
N LEU A 53 13.93 15.95 -6.81
CA LEU A 53 14.68 15.98 -8.06
C LEU A 53 16.01 16.76 -7.93
N GLY A 54 16.03 17.81 -7.10
CA GLY A 54 17.26 18.57 -6.83
C GLY A 54 18.29 17.82 -5.99
N ARG A 55 17.86 16.88 -5.13
CA ARG A 55 18.73 16.10 -4.23
C ARG A 55 19.11 14.72 -4.79
N PHE A 56 18.21 14.09 -5.52
CA PHE A 56 18.36 12.77 -6.10
C PHE A 56 18.05 12.85 -7.60
N PRO A 57 19.06 13.04 -8.47
CA PRO A 57 18.85 13.23 -9.91
C PRO A 57 18.14 12.05 -10.59
N LEU A 58 18.29 10.84 -10.05
CA LEU A 58 17.64 9.61 -10.54
C LEU A 58 16.27 9.36 -9.91
N TRP A 59 15.67 10.34 -9.23
CA TRP A 59 14.33 10.18 -8.67
C TRP A 59 13.29 9.89 -9.79
N PRO A 60 12.36 8.93 -9.62
CA PRO A 60 11.34 8.63 -10.62
C PRO A 60 10.50 9.87 -10.97
N LYS A 61 10.20 10.04 -12.27
CA LYS A 61 9.34 11.13 -12.75
C LYS A 61 7.85 10.83 -12.54
N GLU A 62 7.48 9.57 -12.69
CA GLU A 62 6.13 9.08 -12.45
C GLU A 62 5.88 8.88 -10.93
N PRO A 63 4.62 8.87 -10.47
CA PRO A 63 4.28 8.53 -9.10
C PRO A 63 4.92 7.21 -8.66
N GLN A 64 5.39 7.14 -7.41
CA GLN A 64 6.22 6.01 -6.98
C GLN A 64 5.51 4.65 -7.08
N HIS A 65 4.19 4.59 -6.89
CA HIS A 65 3.43 3.34 -7.05
C HIS A 65 3.41 2.85 -8.51
N GLU A 66 3.24 3.76 -9.49
CA GLU A 66 3.34 3.45 -10.92
C GLU A 66 4.74 2.97 -11.29
N PHE A 67 5.77 3.70 -10.82
CA PHE A 67 7.16 3.32 -11.05
C PHE A 67 7.48 1.93 -10.50
N LEU A 68 7.03 1.63 -9.28
CA LEU A 68 7.27 0.35 -8.61
C LEU A 68 6.46 -0.81 -9.20
N ALA A 69 5.28 -0.53 -9.76
CA ALA A 69 4.47 -1.52 -10.47
C ALA A 69 5.23 -2.12 -11.67
N GLY A 70 5.97 -1.26 -12.38
CA GLY A 70 6.76 -1.65 -13.54
C GLY A 70 5.90 -2.33 -14.60
N HIS A 71 6.35 -3.47 -15.12
CA HIS A 71 5.59 -4.27 -16.09
C HIS A 71 4.97 -5.53 -15.45
N VAL A 72 5.22 -5.76 -14.16
CA VAL A 72 4.83 -6.99 -13.47
C VAL A 72 3.42 -6.84 -12.90
N TYR A 73 3.12 -5.69 -12.29
CA TYR A 73 1.82 -5.40 -11.72
C TYR A 73 1.09 -4.46 -12.68
N THR A 74 0.06 -4.97 -13.35
CA THR A 74 -0.72 -4.20 -14.34
C THR A 74 -1.75 -3.28 -13.67
N GLU A 75 -2.05 -3.53 -12.41
CA GLU A 75 -3.10 -2.85 -11.66
C GLU A 75 -2.52 -2.32 -10.35
N PHE A 76 -2.94 -1.13 -9.96
CA PHE A 76 -2.48 -0.51 -8.72
C PHE A 76 -3.50 0.48 -8.17
N ALA A 77 -3.52 0.62 -6.85
CA ALA A 77 -4.29 1.62 -6.13
C ALA A 77 -3.38 2.40 -5.18
N TYR A 78 -3.66 3.70 -4.99
CA TYR A 78 -2.88 4.58 -4.12
C TYR A 78 -3.79 5.38 -3.18
N GLY A 79 -3.68 5.09 -1.89
CA GLY A 79 -4.36 5.79 -0.81
C GLY A 79 -3.47 6.88 -0.23
N LYS A 80 -3.85 8.15 -0.43
CA LYS A 80 -3.12 9.31 0.13
C LYS A 80 -3.48 9.46 1.62
N ASN A 81 -2.48 9.38 2.49
CA ASN A 81 -2.70 9.44 3.95
C ASN A 81 -2.18 10.73 4.57
N CYS A 82 -0.97 11.17 4.23
CA CYS A 82 -0.36 12.37 4.79
C CYS A 82 -0.06 13.38 3.68
N VAL A 83 -0.62 14.58 3.77
CA VAL A 83 -0.49 15.68 2.81
C VAL A 83 0.23 16.86 3.45
N TYR A 84 1.21 17.42 2.75
CA TYR A 84 1.99 18.58 3.19
C TYR A 84 2.40 19.41 1.96
N ASP A 85 2.85 20.64 2.16
CA ASP A 85 3.10 21.61 1.07
C ASP A 85 4.02 21.08 -0.05
N SER A 86 4.97 20.21 0.31
CA SER A 86 5.96 19.66 -0.63
C SER A 86 5.61 18.28 -1.20
N GLY A 87 4.44 17.72 -0.89
CA GLY A 87 4.00 16.44 -1.44
C GLY A 87 3.09 15.63 -0.52
N HIS A 88 3.01 14.33 -0.80
CA HIS A 88 2.22 13.41 0.02
C HIS A 88 2.76 11.99 0.02
N HIS A 89 2.42 11.24 1.05
CA HIS A 89 2.67 9.81 1.11
C HIS A 89 1.47 9.03 1.67
N GLY A 90 1.49 7.72 1.47
CA GLY A 90 0.44 6.83 1.95
C GLY A 90 0.69 5.39 1.58
N ASN A 91 -0.38 4.65 1.35
CA ASN A 91 -0.35 3.23 1.07
C ASN A 91 -0.57 2.98 -0.43
N ALA A 92 0.03 1.92 -0.96
CA ALA A 92 -0.28 1.42 -2.29
C ALA A 92 -0.53 -0.08 -2.29
N ILE A 93 -1.42 -0.55 -3.14
CA ILE A 93 -1.55 -1.97 -3.48
C ILE A 93 -1.16 -2.11 -4.94
N LEU A 94 -0.24 -3.03 -5.24
CA LEU A 94 0.13 -3.42 -6.61
C LEU A 94 -0.37 -4.84 -6.86
N SER A 95 -0.98 -5.07 -8.00
CA SER A 95 -1.66 -6.33 -8.31
C SER A 95 -1.38 -6.78 -9.74
N ARG A 96 -1.17 -8.08 -9.92
CA ARG A 96 -1.18 -8.76 -11.23
C ARG A 96 -2.60 -9.00 -11.75
N HIS A 97 -3.58 -8.83 -10.88
CA HIS A 97 -4.98 -9.13 -11.10
C HIS A 97 -5.81 -7.85 -11.07
N LYS A 98 -6.93 -7.86 -11.79
CA LYS A 98 -7.81 -6.70 -11.96
C LYS A 98 -8.30 -6.17 -10.61
N ILE A 99 -8.10 -4.87 -10.38
CA ILE A 99 -8.70 -4.18 -9.25
C ILE A 99 -10.09 -3.71 -9.70
N LEU A 100 -11.14 -4.26 -9.10
CA LEU A 100 -12.53 -3.96 -9.47
C LEU A 100 -12.99 -2.63 -8.87
N SER A 101 -12.59 -2.39 -7.62
CA SER A 101 -12.92 -1.21 -6.86
C SER A 101 -11.83 -0.97 -5.81
N TRP A 102 -11.68 0.27 -5.38
CA TRP A 102 -10.84 0.61 -4.24
C TRP A 102 -11.34 1.86 -3.53
N GLU A 103 -11.04 1.94 -2.24
CA GLU A 103 -11.27 3.12 -1.41
C GLU A 103 -10.17 3.28 -0.36
N ASN A 104 -10.00 4.50 0.16
CA ASN A 104 -9.04 4.78 1.23
C ASN A 104 -9.75 5.51 2.37
N GLU A 105 -9.77 4.91 3.54
CA GLU A 105 -10.40 5.49 4.73
C GLU A 105 -9.37 6.04 5.69
N ASP A 106 -9.66 7.21 6.28
CA ASP A 106 -8.86 7.79 7.36
C ASP A 106 -9.08 7.01 8.67
N ILE A 107 -8.00 6.40 9.16
CA ILE A 107 -7.95 5.69 10.44
C ILE A 107 -7.02 6.39 11.43
N SER A 108 -6.88 7.70 11.35
CA SER A 108 -6.01 8.47 12.23
C SER A 108 -6.51 8.44 13.68
N ALA A 109 -5.67 8.02 14.62
CA ALA A 109 -6.03 7.98 16.03
C ALA A 109 -6.01 9.38 16.68
N HIS A 110 -5.30 10.34 16.08
CA HIS A 110 -5.17 11.74 16.52
C HIS A 110 -4.65 12.65 15.40
N ALA A 111 -4.76 13.96 15.57
CA ALA A 111 -4.42 14.97 14.55
C ALA A 111 -2.95 14.98 14.08
N TYR A 112 -2.01 14.50 14.91
CA TYR A 112 -0.57 14.53 14.59
C TYR A 112 -0.07 13.35 13.76
N GLU A 113 -0.92 12.35 13.51
CA GLU A 113 -0.50 11.13 12.81
C GLU A 113 -1.59 10.69 11.84
N SER A 114 -1.40 11.05 10.56
CA SER A 114 -2.32 10.67 9.51
C SER A 114 -2.09 9.21 9.11
N ARG A 115 -3.13 8.37 9.23
CA ARG A 115 -3.13 6.97 8.81
C ARG A 115 -4.33 6.67 7.94
N GLY A 116 -4.15 5.74 7.01
CA GLY A 116 -5.22 5.28 6.14
C GLY A 116 -5.27 3.78 6.00
N MET A 117 -6.46 3.30 5.69
CA MET A 117 -6.80 1.94 5.35
C MET A 117 -7.16 1.91 3.87
N LEU A 118 -6.24 1.44 3.03
CA LEU A 118 -6.49 1.29 1.60
C LEU A 118 -7.10 -0.09 1.36
N HIS A 119 -8.34 -0.13 0.89
CA HIS A 119 -9.07 -1.36 0.58
C HIS A 119 -9.26 -1.48 -0.92
N CYS A 120 -8.97 -2.65 -1.48
CA CYS A 120 -9.24 -3.03 -2.87
C CYS A 120 -10.06 -4.32 -2.92
N GLU A 121 -10.94 -4.43 -3.91
CA GLU A 121 -11.55 -5.68 -4.31
C GLU A 121 -10.84 -6.19 -5.57
N ILE A 122 -10.24 -7.37 -5.49
CA ILE A 122 -9.36 -7.89 -6.55
C ILE A 122 -9.91 -9.20 -7.10
N GLU A 123 -10.05 -9.27 -8.43
CA GLU A 123 -10.51 -10.46 -9.14
C GLU A 123 -9.36 -11.48 -9.28
N VAL A 124 -9.24 -12.40 -8.32
CA VAL A 124 -8.18 -13.41 -8.31
C VAL A 124 -8.61 -14.66 -9.12
N PRO A 125 -7.81 -15.13 -10.09
CA PRO A 125 -8.12 -16.32 -10.87
C PRO A 125 -8.38 -17.55 -10.00
N GLY A 126 -9.50 -18.23 -10.26
CA GLY A 126 -9.91 -19.43 -9.51
C GLY A 126 -10.68 -19.16 -8.21
N MET A 127 -10.99 -17.90 -7.91
CA MET A 127 -11.94 -17.53 -6.85
C MET A 127 -13.29 -17.13 -7.47
N ASP A 128 -14.40 -17.61 -6.89
CA ASP A 128 -15.75 -17.30 -7.37
C ASP A 128 -16.20 -15.87 -7.00
N VAL A 129 -15.54 -15.27 -6.02
CA VAL A 129 -15.82 -13.90 -5.52
C VAL A 129 -14.51 -13.12 -5.39
N PRO A 130 -14.55 -11.78 -5.46
CA PRO A 130 -13.35 -10.96 -5.29
C PRO A 130 -12.68 -11.16 -3.93
N VAL A 131 -11.35 -11.03 -3.91
CA VAL A 131 -10.57 -11.01 -2.67
C VAL A 131 -10.47 -9.57 -2.17
N HIS A 132 -10.94 -9.33 -0.96
CA HIS A 132 -10.82 -8.04 -0.29
C HIS A 132 -9.40 -7.89 0.26
N CYS A 133 -8.63 -6.95 -0.28
CA CYS A 133 -7.24 -6.71 0.08
C CYS A 133 -7.12 -5.36 0.79
N ILE A 134 -6.66 -5.36 2.03
CA ILE A 134 -6.54 -4.15 2.85
C ILE A 134 -5.07 -3.92 3.21
N ASN A 135 -4.58 -2.71 2.90
CA ASN A 135 -3.26 -2.22 3.27
C ASN A 135 -3.33 -1.16 4.37
N VAL A 136 -2.66 -1.43 5.49
CA VAL A 136 -2.56 -0.52 6.63
C VAL A 136 -1.12 -0.19 7.02
N HIS A 137 -0.96 0.96 7.64
CA HIS A 137 0.26 1.35 8.35
C HIS A 137 -0.23 1.92 9.68
N LEU A 138 -0.02 1.24 10.80
CA LEU A 138 -0.57 1.68 12.07
C LEU A 138 0.34 2.69 12.78
N GLY A 139 -0.17 3.26 13.86
CA GLY A 139 0.53 4.23 14.69
C GLY A 139 1.63 3.62 15.54
N LEU A 140 2.58 4.45 15.97
CA LEU A 140 3.70 3.97 16.78
C LEU A 140 3.30 3.65 18.23
N THR A 141 2.22 4.25 18.72
CA THR A 141 1.76 4.05 20.10
C THR A 141 0.75 2.91 20.20
N GLU A 142 0.88 2.08 21.24
CA GLU A 142 -0.05 0.96 21.49
C GLU A 142 -1.50 1.43 21.55
N ARG A 143 -1.77 2.51 22.30
CA ARG A 143 -3.12 3.09 22.41
C ARG A 143 -3.68 3.52 21.06
N GLY A 144 -2.84 4.12 20.21
CA GLY A 144 -3.21 4.48 18.84
C GLY A 144 -3.55 3.26 17.99
N ARG A 145 -2.69 2.23 18.01
CA ARG A 145 -2.93 0.97 17.29
C ARG A 145 -4.21 0.28 17.73
N THR A 146 -4.49 0.20 19.03
CA THR A 146 -5.72 -0.41 19.53
C THR A 146 -6.96 0.29 18.99
N ARG A 147 -6.95 1.64 18.98
CA ARG A 147 -8.05 2.42 18.38
C ARG A 147 -8.18 2.16 16.88
N GLN A 148 -7.06 2.09 16.17
CA GLN A 148 -7.04 1.81 14.73
C GLN A 148 -7.56 0.42 14.40
N LEU A 149 -7.15 -0.60 15.13
CA LEU A 149 -7.64 -1.97 14.97
C LEU A 149 -9.14 -2.06 15.21
N GLN A 150 -9.68 -1.29 16.16
CA GLN A 150 -11.13 -1.21 16.37
C GLN A 150 -11.85 -0.55 15.18
N MET A 151 -11.30 0.53 14.63
CA MET A 151 -11.85 1.19 13.43
C MET A 151 -11.82 0.23 12.23
N ILE A 152 -10.68 -0.43 11.97
CA ILE A 152 -10.52 -1.42 10.90
C ILE A 152 -11.52 -2.56 11.08
N ALA A 153 -11.65 -3.13 12.28
CA ALA A 153 -12.58 -4.23 12.53
C ALA A 153 -14.05 -3.81 12.31
N ALA A 154 -14.44 -2.61 12.74
CA ALA A 154 -15.77 -2.08 12.49
C ALA A 154 -16.02 -1.88 11.00
N ARG A 155 -15.03 -1.37 10.27
CA ARG A 155 -15.12 -1.14 8.84
C ARG A 155 -15.20 -2.42 8.03
N VAL A 156 -14.36 -3.42 8.34
CA VAL A 156 -14.40 -4.74 7.71
C VAL A 156 -15.78 -5.37 7.86
N ARG A 157 -16.36 -5.36 9.06
CA ARG A 157 -17.71 -5.88 9.31
C ARG A 157 -18.80 -5.15 8.52
N ALA A 158 -18.59 -3.88 8.18
CA ALA A 158 -19.56 -3.08 7.45
C ALA A 158 -19.49 -3.29 5.93
N MET A 159 -18.34 -3.72 5.39
CA MET A 159 -18.09 -3.73 3.94
C MET A 159 -17.79 -5.09 3.34
N VAL A 160 -17.19 -5.99 4.11
CA VAL A 160 -16.72 -7.28 3.60
C VAL A 160 -17.79 -8.33 3.91
N PRO A 161 -18.36 -9.00 2.90
CA PRO A 161 -19.28 -10.10 3.13
C PRO A 161 -18.61 -11.21 3.97
N ASP A 162 -19.35 -11.82 4.90
CA ASP A 162 -18.82 -12.88 5.79
C ASP A 162 -18.25 -14.10 5.03
N SER A 163 -18.72 -14.33 3.80
CA SER A 163 -18.25 -15.41 2.93
C SER A 163 -17.10 -15.02 2.00
N ALA A 164 -16.71 -13.75 1.95
CA ALA A 164 -15.68 -13.27 1.03
C ALA A 164 -14.27 -13.44 1.64
N PRO A 165 -13.27 -13.85 0.84
CA PRO A 165 -11.89 -13.94 1.29
C PRO A 165 -11.32 -12.53 1.55
N LEU A 166 -10.62 -12.39 2.68
CA LEU A 166 -10.04 -11.13 3.15
C LEU A 166 -8.56 -11.30 3.44
N ILE A 167 -7.74 -10.38 2.94
CA ILE A 167 -6.33 -10.23 3.26
C ILE A 167 -6.14 -8.86 3.92
N LEU A 168 -5.77 -8.85 5.20
CA LEU A 168 -5.29 -7.66 5.89
C LEU A 168 -3.77 -7.75 6.01
N ALA A 169 -3.06 -6.85 5.35
CA ALA A 169 -1.61 -6.78 5.35
C ALA A 169 -1.14 -5.34 5.58
N GLY A 170 0.09 -5.17 6.03
CA GLY A 170 0.55 -3.84 6.40
C GLY A 170 1.80 -3.82 7.26
N ASP A 171 2.04 -2.64 7.82
CA ASP A 171 2.96 -2.38 8.92
C ASP A 171 2.13 -2.11 10.19
N PHE A 172 2.15 -3.05 11.15
CA PHE A 172 1.20 -3.12 12.28
C PHE A 172 1.73 -2.49 13.56
#